data_AF-A0A5P1E581-F1
#
_entry.id   AF-A0A5P1E581-F1
#
_cell.length_a   1.000
_cell.length_b   1.000
_cell.length_c   1.000
_cell.angle_alpha   90.00
_cell.angle_beta   90.00
_cell.angle_gamma   90.00
#
_symmetry.space_group_name_H-M   'P 1'
#
loop_
_entity.id
_entity.type
_entity.pdbx_description
1 polymer ?
#
loop_
_entity_poly.entity_id
_entity_poly.type
_entity_poly.pdbx_seq_one_letter_code
_entity_poly.pdbx_strand_id
1 'polypeptide(L)'
;MIESGEKEKLMELLRERLIECGWRDEMKALCRAYARKKGRNNVTVDDLIDVITPKGRASVPDSVKAELLQRIRSFLMAAAL
;
A
#
# COMPACT_ATOMS: atom_id res chain seq x y z
N MET A 1 1.82 -20.26 1.93
CA MET A 1 1.83 -18.78 1.92
C MET A 1 2.75 -18.20 2.98
N ILE A 2 2.51 -18.46 4.29
CA ILE A 2 3.35 -17.92 5.36
C ILE A 2 4.65 -18.73 5.50
N GLU A 3 4.56 -20.04 5.75
CA GLU A 3 5.75 -20.90 5.92
C GLU A 3 6.64 -20.95 4.67
N SER A 4 6.03 -20.76 3.49
CA SER A 4 6.73 -20.73 2.21
C SER A 4 7.42 -19.40 1.89
N GLY A 5 7.26 -18.37 2.72
CA GLY A 5 7.77 -17.01 2.46
C GLY A 5 7.07 -16.26 1.32
N GLU A 6 5.95 -16.79 0.81
CA GLU A 6 5.25 -16.19 -0.35
C GLU A 6 4.53 -14.90 0.04
N LYS A 7 4.04 -14.81 1.28
CA LYS A 7 3.43 -13.59 1.81
C LYS A 7 4.42 -12.42 1.76
N GLU A 8 5.68 -12.66 2.12
CA GLU A 8 6.74 -11.67 2.15
C GLU A 8 7.06 -11.16 0.74
N LYS A 9 7.15 -12.09 -0.24
CA LYS A 9 7.31 -11.74 -1.66
C LYS A 9 6.14 -10.92 -2.20
N LEU A 10 4.91 -11.23 -1.82
CA LEU A 10 3.73 -10.46 -2.21
C LEU A 10 3.72 -9.06 -1.57
N MET A 11 4.15 -8.95 -0.31
CA MET A 11 4.29 -7.65 0.36
C MET A 11 5.38 -6.77 -0.28
N GLU A 12 6.49 -7.38 -0.70
CA GLU A 12 7.56 -6.71 -1.44
C GLU A 12 7.06 -6.21 -2.80
N LEU A 13 6.43 -7.07 -3.60
CA LEU A 13 5.83 -6.69 -4.87
C LEU A 13 4.80 -5.55 -4.72
N LEU A 14 3.90 -5.64 -3.74
CA LEU A 14 2.94 -4.58 -3.48
C LEU A 14 3.66 -3.26 -3.21
N ARG A 15 4.71 -3.28 -2.38
CA ARG A 15 5.50 -2.07 -2.08
C ARG A 15 6.15 -1.50 -3.33
N GLU A 16 6.74 -2.34 -4.19
CA GLU A 16 7.33 -1.92 -5.47
C GLU A 16 6.31 -1.25 -6.37
N ARG A 17 5.16 -1.90 -6.60
CA ARG A 17 4.09 -1.36 -7.46
C ARG A 17 3.51 -0.05 -6.94
N LEU A 18 3.34 0.10 -5.63
CA LEU A 18 2.88 1.35 -5.02
C LEU A 18 3.93 2.49 -5.11
N ILE A 19 5.21 2.14 -5.24
CA ILE A 19 6.26 3.14 -5.51
C ILE A 19 6.24 3.52 -6.99
N GLU A 20 6.25 2.53 -7.89
CA GLU A 20 6.30 2.73 -9.34
C GLU A 20 5.09 3.51 -9.88
N CYS A 21 3.89 3.24 -9.37
CA CYS A 21 2.68 3.97 -9.78
C CYS A 21 2.54 5.35 -9.11
N GLY A 22 3.51 5.78 -8.29
CA GLY A 22 3.52 7.08 -7.64
C GLY A 22 2.65 7.19 -6.39
N TRP A 23 1.92 6.14 -5.99
CA TRP A 23 1.04 6.14 -4.82
C TRP A 23 1.77 6.57 -3.54
N ARG A 24 3.00 6.08 -3.33
CA ARG A 24 3.77 6.44 -2.13
C ARG A 24 4.05 7.94 -2.05
N ASP A 25 4.33 8.57 -3.18
CA ASP A 25 4.67 9.99 -3.22
C ASP A 25 3.42 10.87 -3.11
N GLU A 26 2.28 10.41 -3.65
CA GLU A 26 0.96 11.02 -3.40
C GLU A 26 0.65 11.03 -1.89
N MET A 27 0.79 9.88 -1.22
CA MET A 27 0.50 9.79 0.23
C MET A 27 1.41 10.72 1.05
N LYS A 28 2.71 10.77 0.72
CA LYS A 28 3.64 11.71 1.36
C LYS A 28 3.25 13.17 1.10
N ALA A 29 2.78 13.50 -0.10
CA ALA A 29 2.34 14.86 -0.43
C ALA A 29 1.11 15.27 0.38
N LEU A 30 0.15 14.36 0.56
CA LEU A 30 -1.04 14.58 1.39
C LEU A 30 -0.68 14.80 2.86
N CYS A 31 0.19 13.96 3.44
CA CYS A 31 0.69 14.18 4.81
C CYS A 31 1.33 15.56 4.96
N ARG A 32 2.20 15.95 4.03
CA ARG A 32 2.85 17.28 4.05
C ARG A 32 1.84 18.42 3.93
N ALA A 33 0.82 18.27 3.10
CA ALA A 33 -0.23 19.28 2.93
C ALA A 33 -1.07 19.43 4.21
N TYR A 34 -1.48 18.31 4.82
CA TYR A 34 -2.20 18.31 6.08
C TYR A 34 -1.39 18.98 7.20
N ALA A 35 -0.11 18.59 7.34
CA ALA A 35 0.75 19.14 8.38
C ALA A 35 1.03 20.64 8.21
N ARG A 36 1.16 21.12 6.97
CA ARG A 36 1.27 22.57 6.69
C ARG A 36 -0.01 23.32 7.04
N LYS A 37 -1.18 22.73 6.77
CA LYS A 37 -2.48 23.37 7.05
C LYS A 37 -2.79 23.46 8.55
N LYS A 38 -2.46 22.43 9.33
CA LYS A 38 -2.70 22.38 10.78
C LYS A 38 -1.60 23.04 11.62
N GLY A 39 -0.41 23.19 11.05
CA GLY A 39 0.81 23.57 11.77
C GLY A 39 1.55 22.33 12.27
N ARG A 40 2.86 22.24 11.99
CA ARG A 40 3.65 21.02 12.25
C ARG A 40 3.65 20.56 13.71
N ASN A 41 3.56 21.50 14.66
CA ASN A 41 3.56 21.20 16.09
C ASN A 41 2.19 20.73 16.61
N ASN A 42 1.15 20.77 15.77
CA ASN A 42 -0.23 20.46 16.13
C ASN A 42 -0.73 19.17 15.45
N VAL A 43 0.18 18.32 14.98
CA VAL A 43 -0.14 17.13 14.17
C VAL A 43 0.53 15.92 14.80
N THR A 44 -0.26 14.91 15.12
CA THR A 44 0.20 13.61 15.59
C THR A 44 0.32 12.62 14.42
N VAL A 45 0.97 11.48 14.67
CA VAL A 45 0.99 10.39 13.70
C VAL A 45 -0.41 9.83 13.47
N ASP A 46 -1.23 9.73 14.51
CA ASP A 46 -2.60 9.22 14.43
C ASP A 46 -3.47 10.14 13.56
N ASP A 47 -3.33 11.47 13.68
CA ASP A 47 -4.01 12.42 12.78
C ASP A 47 -3.67 12.16 11.31
N LEU A 48 -2.40 11.84 11.03
CA LEU A 48 -1.97 11.53 9.66
C LEU A 48 -2.56 10.20 9.19
N ILE A 49 -2.56 9.18 10.05
CA ILE A 49 -3.15 7.86 9.74
C ILE A 49 -4.63 8.02 9.40
N ASP A 50 -5.40 8.73 10.22
CA ASP A 50 -6.83 8.93 10.02
C ASP A 50 -7.13 9.63 8.68
N VAL A 51 -6.31 10.61 8.32
CA VAL A 51 -6.47 11.36 7.08
C VAL A 51 -6.05 10.56 5.85
N ILE A 52 -4.90 9.86 5.91
CA ILE A 52 -4.36 9.19 4.71
C ILE A 52 -4.96 7.81 4.48
N THR A 53 -5.43 7.11 5.52
CA THR A 53 -5.87 5.70 5.37
C THR A 53 -7.04 5.54 4.40
N PRO A 54 -8.12 6.35 4.47
CA PRO A 54 -9.24 6.22 3.52
C PRO A 54 -8.81 6.49 2.09
N LYS A 55 -8.04 7.57 1.87
CA LYS A 55 -7.55 7.96 0.55
C LYS A 55 -6.56 6.95 0.00
N GLY A 56 -5.62 6.48 0.83
CA GLY A 56 -4.62 5.50 0.47
C GLY A 56 -5.24 4.18 0.03
N ARG A 57 -6.24 3.66 0.76
CA ARG A 57 -6.97 2.45 0.37
C ARG A 57 -7.74 2.63 -0.95
N ALA A 58 -8.40 3.78 -1.11
CA ALA A 58 -9.19 4.08 -2.30
C ALA A 58 -8.33 4.31 -3.56
N SER A 59 -7.12 4.85 -3.42
CA SER A 59 -6.25 5.18 -4.55
C SER A 59 -5.34 4.06 -5.02
N VAL A 60 -5.38 2.87 -4.40
CA VAL A 60 -4.64 1.70 -4.91
C VAL A 60 -5.23 1.32 -6.28
N PRO A 61 -4.43 1.32 -7.37
CA PRO A 61 -4.92 0.97 -8.70
C PRO A 61 -5.40 -0.48 -8.77
N ASP A 62 -6.47 -0.71 -9.53
CA ASP A 62 -7.03 -2.06 -9.70
C ASP A 62 -6.08 -3.01 -10.41
N SER A 63 -5.19 -2.49 -11.27
CA SER A 63 -4.12 -3.26 -11.90
C SER A 63 -3.17 -3.89 -10.87
N VAL A 64 -2.81 -3.17 -9.82
CA VAL A 64 -1.95 -3.67 -8.72
C VAL A 64 -2.68 -4.77 -7.94
N LYS A 65 -3.96 -4.57 -7.64
CA LYS A 65 -4.79 -5.58 -6.96
C LYS A 65 -4.93 -6.84 -7.81
N ALA A 66 -5.14 -6.68 -9.12
CA ALA A 66 -5.28 -7.79 -10.06
C ALA A 66 -3.98 -8.59 -10.19
N GLU A 67 -2.82 -7.93 -10.26
CA GLU A 67 -1.51 -8.61 -10.30
C GLU A 67 -1.27 -9.45 -9.03
N LEU A 68 -1.56 -8.90 -7.86
CA LEU A 68 -1.42 -9.62 -6.59
C LEU A 68 -2.38 -10.82 -6.52
N LEU A 69 -3.64 -10.64 -6.91
CA LEU A 69 -4.62 -11.71 -6.95
C LEU A 69 -4.19 -12.84 -7.89
N GLN A 70 -3.63 -12.48 -9.05
CA GLN A 70 -3.13 -13.46 -10.01
C GLN A 70 -1.96 -14.26 -9.42
N ARG A 71 -0.99 -13.62 -8.75
CA ARG A 71 0.11 -14.33 -8.10
C ARG A 71 -0.34 -15.24 -6.96
N ILE A 72 -1.31 -14.79 -6.16
CA ILE A 72 -1.91 -15.62 -5.11
C ILE A 72 -2.56 -16.87 -5.73
N ARG A 73 -3.35 -16.71 -6.79
CA ARG A 73 -3.97 -17.84 -7.50
C ARG A 73 -2.93 -18.80 -8.06
N SER A 74 -1.91 -18.28 -8.76
CA SER A 74 -0.84 -19.10 -9.32
C SER A 74 -0.11 -19.90 -8.24
N PHE A 75 0.21 -19.28 -7.09
CA PHE A 75 0.83 -19.97 -5.96
C PHE A 75 -0.05 -21.08 -5.40
N LEU A 76 -1.34 -20.80 -5.17
CA LEU A 76 -2.28 -21.78 -4.62
C LEU A 76 -2.51 -22.96 -5.58
N MET A 77 -2.55 -22.71 -6.88
CA MET A 77 -2.66 -23.78 -7.89
C MET A 77 -1.40 -24.65 -7.94
N ALA A 78 -0.22 -24.04 -7.85
CA ALA A 78 1.05 -24.79 -7.84
C ALA A 78 1.24 -25.61 -6.54
N ALA A 79 0.75 -25.11 -5.41
CA ALA A 79 0.85 -25.80 -4.12
C ALA A 79 -0.18 -26.93 -3.93
N ALA A 80 -1.22 -26.98 -4.76
CA ALA A 80 -2.24 -28.03 -4.76
C ALA A 80 -1.88 -29.23 -5.67
N LEU A 81 -0.75 -29.12 -6.39
CA LEU A 81 -0.16 -30.19 -7.21
C LEU A 81 0.91 -30.94 -6.41
#